data_AF-A0A920GCU7-F1
#
_entry.id   AF-A0A920GCU7-F1
#
_cell.length_a   1.000
_cell.length_b   1.000
_cell.length_c   1.000
_cell.angle_alpha   90.00
_cell.angle_beta   90.00
_cell.angle_gamma   90.00
#
_symmetry.space_group_name_H-M   'P 1'
#
loop_
_entity.id
_entity.type
_entity.pdbx_description
1 polymer ?
#
loop_
_entity_poly.entity_id
_entity_poly.type
_entity_poly.pdbx_seq_one_letter_code
_entity_poly.pdbx_strand_id
1 'polypeptide(L)'
;MYNYPRRKEVISSGEVVRAGVGQTLIITHDINVKARIQVSETDRPYLAIVIPIDVQKLRDIALEMSFREQEQHNQSAISVGTTSSELEDAVLRYVRLLQRPQEMDILATSILREIYFRVLIDEGHQCWRTSYCR
;
A
#
# COMPACT_ATOMS: atom_id res chain seq x y z
N MET A 1 -5.85 12.50 -29.45
CA MET A 1 -6.15 13.13 -28.14
C MET A 1 -5.99 12.04 -27.08
N TYR A 2 -4.77 11.81 -26.59
CA TYR A 2 -4.48 10.72 -25.65
C TYR A 2 -4.74 11.18 -24.22
N ASN A 3 -5.80 10.65 -23.62
CA ASN A 3 -6.19 10.91 -22.24
C ASN A 3 -5.26 10.10 -21.32
N TYR A 4 -4.20 10.72 -20.79
CA TYR A 4 -3.35 10.09 -19.78
C TYR A 4 -3.99 10.26 -18.39
N PRO A 5 -4.44 9.19 -17.71
CA PRO A 5 -4.98 9.32 -16.36
C PRO A 5 -3.85 9.67 -15.38
N ARG A 6 -4.22 10.34 -14.27
CA ARG A 6 -3.34 10.70 -13.16
C ARG A 6 -2.59 9.46 -12.66
N ARG A 7 -1.25 9.52 -12.66
CA ARG A 7 -0.40 8.38 -12.25
C ARG A 7 0.76 8.87 -11.40
N LYS A 8 1.08 8.10 -10.36
CA LYS A 8 2.35 8.16 -9.64
C LYS A 8 3.35 7.29 -10.38
N GLU A 9 4.45 7.90 -10.82
CA GLU A 9 5.61 7.17 -11.31
C GLU A 9 6.62 7.04 -10.17
N VAL A 10 7.11 5.82 -9.96
CA VAL A 10 8.10 5.47 -8.95
C VAL A 10 9.28 4.86 -9.72
N ILE A 11 10.42 5.53 -9.68
CA ILE A 11 11.64 5.06 -10.32
C ILE A 11 12.50 4.37 -9.27
N SER A 12 12.83 3.10 -9.50
CA SER A 12 13.72 2.29 -8.66
C SER A 12 14.64 1.45 -9.53
N SER A 13 15.94 1.43 -9.24
CA SER A 13 16.95 0.64 -9.97
C SER A 13 16.93 0.81 -11.51
N GLY A 14 16.45 1.95 -12.02
CA GLY A 14 16.32 2.22 -13.46
C GLY A 14 14.98 1.83 -14.09
N GLU A 15 14.09 1.18 -13.34
CA GLU A 15 12.75 0.80 -13.79
C GLU A 15 11.70 1.82 -13.35
N VAL A 16 10.71 2.07 -14.22
CA VAL A 16 9.58 2.98 -13.94
C VAL A 16 8.34 2.16 -13.61
N VAL A 17 7.92 2.21 -12.36
CA VAL A 17 6.68 1.61 -11.87
C VAL A 17 5.58 2.67 -11.81
N ARG A 18 4.39 2.37 -12.33
CA ARG A 18 3.27 3.33 -12.41
C ARG A 18 2.07 2.85 -11.61
N ALA A 19 1.53 3.71 -10.75
CA ALA A 19 0.26 3.49 -10.05
C ALA A 19 -0.74 4.59 -10.40
N GLY A 20 -1.89 4.21 -10.94
CA GLY A 20 -3.02 5.09 -11.25
C GLY A 20 -3.99 5.26 -10.08
N VAL A 21 -5.12 5.91 -10.36
CA VAL A 21 -6.23 6.04 -9.41
C VAL A 21 -6.74 4.64 -9.03
N GLY A 22 -6.98 4.41 -7.74
CA GLY A 22 -7.46 3.12 -7.22
C GLY A 22 -6.41 2.00 -7.26
N GLN A 23 -5.13 2.34 -7.43
CA GLN A 23 -4.03 1.39 -7.36
C GLN A 23 -3.18 1.64 -6.12
N THR A 24 -2.79 0.57 -5.45
CA THR A 24 -1.88 0.59 -4.31
C THR A 24 -0.46 0.32 -4.80
N LEU A 25 0.52 0.97 -4.19
CA LEU A 25 1.94 0.72 -4.45
C LEU A 25 2.61 0.36 -3.13
N ILE A 26 3.19 -0.84 -3.06
CA ILE A 26 3.88 -1.34 -1.87
C ILE A 26 5.37 -1.40 -2.17
N ILE A 27 6.16 -0.83 -1.27
CA ILE A 27 7.62 -0.80 -1.32
C ILE A 27 8.10 -1.54 -0.07
N THR A 28 8.84 -2.63 -0.27
CA THR A 28 9.22 -3.56 0.81
C THR A 28 10.65 -3.40 1.30
N HIS A 29 11.47 -2.55 0.65
CA HIS A 29 12.88 -2.35 0.99
C HIS A 29 13.23 -0.86 1.05
N ASP A 30 14.32 -0.53 1.74
CA ASP A 30 14.89 0.81 1.83
C ASP A 30 15.57 1.18 0.50
N ILE A 31 14.76 1.36 -0.53
CA ILE A 31 15.20 1.68 -1.89
C ILE A 31 15.14 3.20 -2.11
N ASN A 32 16.17 3.73 -2.78
CA ASN A 32 16.17 5.11 -3.23
C ASN A 32 15.11 5.31 -4.31
N VAL A 33 13.90 5.69 -3.89
CA VAL A 33 12.78 5.96 -4.78
C VAL A 33 12.79 7.41 -5.23
N LYS A 34 12.79 7.64 -6.54
CA LYS A 34 12.35 8.93 -7.10
C LYS A 34 10.89 8.80 -7.50
N ALA A 35 10.01 9.47 -6.77
CA ALA A 35 8.59 9.55 -7.13
C ALA A 35 8.32 10.84 -7.90
N ARG A 36 7.59 10.75 -9.02
CA ARG A 36 7.05 11.89 -9.75
C ARG A 36 5.55 11.68 -9.96
N ILE A 37 4.76 12.72 -9.74
CA ILE A 37 3.34 12.69 -10.06
C ILE A 37 3.19 13.28 -11.45
N GLN A 38 2.59 12.52 -12.37
CA GLN A 38 2.23 13.03 -13.68
C GLN A 38 0.74 13.42 -13.64
N VAL A 39 0.47 14.72 -13.78
CA VAL A 39 -0.88 15.29 -13.82
C VAL A 39 -1.06 15.98 -15.17
N SER A 40 -2.15 15.66 -15.89
CA SER A 40 -2.47 16.31 -17.16
C SER A 40 -3.36 17.55 -17.03
N GLU A 41 -4.05 17.72 -15.88
CA GLU A 41 -4.97 18.84 -15.62
C GLU A 41 -4.67 19.49 -14.26
N THR A 42 -4.38 20.79 -14.27
CA THR A 42 -4.09 21.60 -13.07
C THR A 42 -5.30 21.81 -12.17
N ASP A 43 -6.51 21.51 -12.64
CA ASP A 43 -7.78 21.82 -11.97
C ASP A 43 -8.32 20.69 -11.07
N ARG A 44 -7.59 19.57 -10.96
CA ARG A 44 -7.98 18.44 -10.08
C ARG A 44 -6.81 17.99 -9.21
N PRO A 45 -6.82 18.27 -7.88
CA PRO A 45 -5.71 17.91 -7.01
C PRO A 45 -5.46 16.40 -7.00
N TYR A 46 -4.18 16.02 -6.95
CA TYR A 46 -3.76 14.63 -6.74
C TYR A 46 -3.61 14.39 -5.23
N LEU A 47 -4.37 13.43 -4.69
CA LEU A 47 -4.28 13.00 -3.30
C LEU A 47 -3.72 11.59 -3.25
N ALA A 48 -2.70 11.39 -2.42
CA ALA A 48 -2.18 10.07 -2.08
C ALA A 48 -2.00 9.98 -0.56
N ILE A 49 -2.27 8.80 -0.03
CA ILE A 49 -2.09 8.48 1.38
C ILE A 49 -0.86 7.59 1.49
N VAL A 50 0.05 7.95 2.40
CA VAL A 50 1.25 7.15 2.71
C VAL A 50 1.10 6.67 4.15
N ILE A 51 0.97 5.36 4.32
CA ILE A 51 0.93 4.72 5.64
C ILE A 51 2.26 4.00 5.81
N PRO A 52 3.11 4.42 6.77
CA PRO A 52 4.32 3.67 7.08
C PRO A 52 3.91 2.32 7.66
N ILE A 53 4.43 1.25 7.07
CA ILE A 53 4.14 -0.11 7.52
C ILE A 53 5.14 -0.48 8.61
N ASP A 54 4.61 -0.78 9.79
CA ASP A 54 5.36 -1.42 10.86
C ASP A 54 5.50 -2.92 10.53
N VAL A 55 6.70 -3.28 10.12
CA VAL A 55 7.05 -4.65 9.75
C VAL A 55 6.75 -5.64 10.87
N GLN A 56 7.03 -5.32 12.14
CA GLN A 56 6.85 -6.28 13.23
C GLN A 56 5.37 -6.61 13.40
N LYS A 57 4.51 -5.58 13.39
CA LYS A 57 3.05 -5.78 13.46
C LYS A 57 2.52 -6.54 12.25
N LEU A 58 3.06 -6.29 11.06
CA LEU A 58 2.70 -7.03 9.85
C LEU A 58 3.04 -8.51 10.00
N ARG A 59 4.23 -8.83 10.54
CA ARG A 59 4.67 -10.20 10.82
C ARG A 59 3.79 -10.89 11.85
N ASP A 60 3.46 -10.20 12.95
CA ASP A 60 2.60 -10.75 14.00
C ASP A 60 1.25 -11.21 13.43
N ILE A 61 0.64 -10.39 12.56
CA ILE A 61 -0.61 -10.72 11.87
C ILE A 61 -0.41 -11.92 10.93
N ALA A 62 0.66 -11.95 10.16
CA ALA A 62 0.95 -13.08 9.25
C ALA A 62 1.12 -14.41 10.00
N LEU A 63 1.79 -14.38 11.16
CA LEU A 63 1.95 -15.54 12.04
C LEU A 63 0.62 -16.02 12.60
N GLU A 64 -0.23 -15.11 13.10
CA GLU A 64 -1.57 -15.44 13.59
C GLU A 64 -2.45 -16.10 12.51
N MET A 65 -2.31 -15.67 11.26
CA MET A 65 -3.04 -16.24 10.13
C MET A 65 -2.53 -17.62 9.71
N SER A 66 -1.47 -18.15 10.34
CA SER A 66 -0.74 -19.33 9.87
C SER A 66 -0.36 -19.21 8.38
N PHE A 67 -0.04 -17.99 7.95
CA PHE A 67 0.20 -17.69 6.54
C PHE A 67 1.45 -18.44 6.10
N ARG A 68 1.27 -19.53 5.35
CA ARG A 68 2.38 -20.34 4.86
C ARG A 68 3.10 -19.58 3.76
N GLU A 69 4.44 -19.56 3.84
CA GLU A 69 5.28 -19.12 2.74
C GLU A 69 4.86 -19.86 1.46
N GLN A 70 4.47 -19.11 0.43
CA GLN A 70 4.34 -19.68 -0.91
C GLN A 70 5.68 -19.59 -1.63
N GLU A 71 5.92 -20.53 -2.54
CA GLU A 71 7.18 -20.67 -3.27
C GLU A 71 7.66 -19.35 -3.89
N GLN A 72 8.98 -19.16 -3.84
CA GLN A 72 9.68 -17.98 -4.33
C GLN A 72 9.29 -17.66 -5.78
N HIS A 73 8.49 -16.64 -5.99
CA HIS A 73 8.36 -15.98 -7.27
C HIS A 73 9.08 -14.62 -7.23
N ASN A 74 9.68 -14.26 -8.35
CA ASN A 74 10.57 -13.10 -8.54
C ASN A 74 10.27 -11.91 -7.61
N GLN A 75 11.21 -11.64 -6.70
CA GLN A 75 11.14 -10.58 -5.71
C GLN A 75 11.37 -9.22 -6.38
N SER A 76 10.32 -8.58 -6.89
CA SER A 76 10.37 -7.15 -7.21
C SER A 76 10.29 -6.35 -5.92
N ALA A 77 11.20 -5.41 -5.67
CA ALA A 77 11.15 -4.53 -4.49
C ALA A 77 9.91 -3.62 -4.45
N ILE A 78 9.19 -3.51 -5.58
CA ILE A 78 7.96 -2.74 -5.73
C ILE A 78 6.88 -3.63 -6.33
N SER A 79 5.70 -3.63 -5.73
CA SER A 79 4.50 -4.23 -6.32
C SER A 79 3.39 -3.19 -6.51
N VAL A 80 2.63 -3.34 -7.60
CA VAL A 80 1.44 -2.54 -7.89
C VAL A 80 0.27 -3.50 -8.00
N GLY A 81 -0.77 -3.22 -7.22
CA GLY A 81 -2.01 -3.97 -7.21
C GLY A 81 -3.20 -3.04 -7.36
N THR A 82 -4.34 -3.59 -7.77
CA THR A 82 -5.63 -2.90 -7.69
C THR A 82 -6.04 -2.86 -6.22
N THR A 83 -6.38 -1.68 -5.70
CA THR A 83 -6.86 -1.56 -4.33
C THR A 83 -8.23 -2.23 -4.21
N SER A 84 -8.34 -3.25 -3.35
CA SER A 84 -9.64 -3.83 -3.00
C SER A 84 -10.55 -2.79 -2.34
N SER A 85 -11.87 -2.92 -2.54
CA SER A 85 -12.87 -2.04 -1.92
C SER A 85 -12.78 -2.04 -0.39
N GLU A 86 -12.43 -3.18 0.18
CA GLU A 86 -12.27 -3.39 1.62
C GLU A 86 -11.04 -2.67 2.16
N LEU A 87 -9.94 -2.65 1.41
CA LEU A 87 -8.76 -1.88 1.76
C LEU A 87 -9.03 -0.38 1.63
N GLU A 88 -9.73 0.04 0.57
CA GLU A 88 -10.14 1.43 0.38
C GLU A 88 -11.03 1.92 1.55
N ASP A 89 -12.02 1.13 1.95
CA ASP A 89 -12.91 1.47 3.07
C ASP A 89 -12.14 1.55 4.40
N ALA A 90 -11.25 0.60 4.68
CA ALA A 90 -10.44 0.61 5.89
C ALA A 90 -9.55 1.85 5.98
N VAL A 91 -8.89 2.22 4.87
CA VAL A 91 -8.09 3.45 4.78
C VAL A 91 -8.96 4.70 4.94
N LEU A 92 -10.14 4.74 4.33
CA LEU A 92 -11.06 5.87 4.46
C LEU A 92 -11.53 6.04 5.91
N ARG A 93 -11.88 4.95 6.60
CA ARG A 93 -12.22 4.99 8.04
C ARG A 93 -11.05 5.49 8.88
N TYR A 94 -9.82 5.04 8.58
CA TYR A 94 -8.63 5.52 9.28
C TYR A 94 -8.40 7.02 9.10
N VAL A 95 -8.52 7.54 7.87
CA VAL A 95 -8.38 8.98 7.60
C VAL A 95 -9.48 9.79 8.30
N ARG A 96 -10.71 9.29 8.36
CA ARG A 96 -11.81 9.96 9.06
C ARG A 96 -11.57 10.08 10.58
N LEU A 97 -10.83 9.15 11.19
CA LEU A 97 -10.45 9.25 12.61
C LEU A 97 -9.55 10.46 12.91
N LEU A 98 -8.83 11.00 11.93
CA LEU A 98 -8.03 12.21 12.12
C LEU A 98 -8.87 13.43 12.53
N GLN A 99 -10.17 13.41 12.24
CA GLN A 99 -11.12 14.46 12.64
C GLN A 99 -11.83 14.14 13.97
N ARG A 100 -11.51 13.00 14.60
CA ARG A 100 -12.17 12.47 15.80
C ARG A 100 -11.15 12.00 16.84
N PRO A 101 -10.40 12.93 17.47
CA PRO A 101 -9.29 12.59 18.36
C PRO A 101 -9.70 11.71 19.55
N GLN A 102 -10.94 11.84 20.05
CA GLN A 102 -11.47 11.01 21.14
C GLN A 102 -11.66 9.54 20.75
N GLU A 103 -11.94 9.26 19.48
CA GLU A 103 -12.10 7.90 18.94
C GLU A 103 -10.75 7.29 18.54
N MET A 104 -9.78 8.15 18.20
CA MET A 104 -8.51 7.78 17.59
C MET A 104 -7.71 6.78 18.45
N ASP A 105 -7.54 7.04 19.74
CA ASP A 105 -6.72 6.19 20.62
C ASP A 105 -7.25 4.75 20.72
N ILE A 106 -8.56 4.57 20.58
CA ILE A 106 -9.22 3.27 20.70
C ILE A 106 -9.29 2.59 19.34
N LEU A 107 -9.74 3.30 18.31
CA LEU A 107 -10.09 2.70 17.02
C LEU A 107 -8.92 2.66 16.04
N ALA A 108 -7.96 3.59 16.11
CA ALA A 108 -6.89 3.68 15.12
C ALA A 108 -6.05 2.40 15.07
N THR A 109 -5.75 1.80 16.22
CA THR A 109 -4.96 0.56 16.28
C THR A 109 -5.68 -0.61 15.61
N SER A 110 -7.00 -0.75 15.84
CA SER A 110 -7.79 -1.82 15.24
C SER A 110 -7.91 -1.66 13.72
N ILE A 111 -8.16 -0.43 13.25
CA ILE A 111 -8.26 -0.14 11.82
C ILE A 111 -6.92 -0.29 11.12
N LEU A 112 -5.82 0.13 11.75
CA LEU A 112 -4.48 -0.06 11.18
C LEU A 112 -4.13 -1.55 11.06
N ARG A 113 -4.51 -2.36 12.06
CA ARG A 113 -4.38 -3.82 12.01
C ARG A 113 -5.20 -4.43 10.87
N GLU A 114 -6.41 -3.92 10.64
CA GLU A 114 -7.24 -4.31 9.50
C GLU A 114 -6.56 -3.96 8.16
N ILE A 115 -6.01 -2.75 8.02
CA ILE A 115 -5.28 -2.33 6.81
C ILE A 115 -4.11 -3.28 6.53
N TYR A 116 -3.33 -3.64 7.55
CA TYR A 116 -2.22 -4.59 7.42
C TYR A 116 -2.71 -5.97 6.99
N PHE A 117 -3.78 -6.46 7.62
CA PHE A 117 -4.41 -7.73 7.24
C PHE A 117 -4.87 -7.71 5.77
N ARG A 118 -5.56 -6.65 5.33
CA ARG A 118 -6.04 -6.52 3.94
C ARG A 118 -4.88 -6.52 2.95
N VAL A 119 -3.81 -5.80 3.26
CA VAL A 119 -2.58 -5.81 2.46
C VAL A 119 -1.99 -7.22 2.34
N LEU A 120 -2.00 -8.01 3.43
CA LEU A 120 -1.52 -9.40 3.49
C LEU A 120 -2.44 -10.44 2.85
N ILE A 121 -3.63 -10.09 2.38
CA ILE A 121 -4.49 -11.03 1.66
C ILE A 121 -4.78 -10.57 0.24
N ASP A 122 -4.38 -9.35 -0.10
CA ASP A 122 -4.58 -8.80 -1.43
C ASP A 122 -3.65 -9.51 -2.43
N GLU A 123 -4.25 -10.31 -3.29
CA GLU A 123 -3.55 -11.10 -4.32
C GLU A 123 -2.80 -10.23 -5.33
N GLY A 124 -3.13 -8.93 -5.42
CA GLY A 124 -2.44 -7.95 -6.26
C GLY A 124 -1.01 -7.62 -5.81
N HIS A 125 -0.58 -8.09 -4.63
CA HIS A 125 0.67 -7.66 -3.99
C HIS A 125 1.61 -8.83 -3.61
N GLN A 126 1.87 -9.78 -4.50
CA GLN A 126 2.64 -11.00 -4.17
C GLN A 126 4.08 -10.78 -3.62
N CYS A 127 4.62 -9.56 -3.66
CA CYS A 127 5.96 -9.20 -3.18
C CYS A 127 6.17 -9.41 -1.66
N TRP A 128 5.15 -9.30 -0.80
CA TRP A 128 5.33 -9.35 0.66
C TRP A 128 5.47 -10.77 1.25
N ARG A 129 5.19 -11.83 0.47
CA ARG A 129 5.02 -13.20 0.99
C ARG A 129 6.28 -13.91 1.46
N THR A 130 7.47 -13.38 1.19
CA THR A 130 8.75 -14.06 1.51
C THR A 130 9.78 -13.22 2.27
N SER A 131 9.70 -11.89 2.23
CA SER A 131 10.80 -11.04 2.74
C SER A 131 10.76 -10.80 4.25
N TYR A 132 9.63 -11.05 4.90
CA TYR A 132 9.43 -10.72 6.31
C TYR A 132 9.08 -11.91 7.21
N CYS A 133 9.02 -13.15 6.71
CA CYS A 133 8.79 -14.34 7.57
C CYS A 133 10.09 -14.97 8.14
N ARG A 134 11.25 -14.34 7.98
CA ARG A 134 12.52 -14.81 8.55
C ARG A 134 12.76 -14.40 10.00
#